data_AF-A0A1C0YJS4-F1
#
_entry.id   AF-A0A1C0YJS4-F1
#
_cell.length_a   1.000
_cell.length_b   1.000
_cell.length_c   1.000
_cell.angle_alpha   90.00
_cell.angle_beta   90.00
_cell.angle_gamma   90.00
#
_symmetry.space_group_name_H-M   'P 1'
#
loop_
_entity.id
_entity.type
_entity.pdbx_description
1 polymer ?
#
loop_
_entity_poly.entity_id
_entity_poly.type
_entity_poly.pdbx_seq_one_letter_code
_entity_poly.pdbx_strand_id
1 'polypeptide(L)'
;MKKNIFLASSAALVISAVMPVGASAMNFTDLTQYDETTQQAVDYLVEKKVVHGTSPTTFSPRQNIKRGQVVKMLGKYLKQAGMTVPTDWATKARFTDVPTTTSDQELLQYAALVYDSGIFVGSNGQLNASGNLTRENVALVLNRLAVTVLDGKSLIDYVKENQLATNIKDLQSVKEEAREAVYAFNALKISNVDNFNPKGNVQRIHFASFLAKVLQVTDKIKLDLVPEEKPEEPVRPEVPEEKPEESVKPEVPEEKPEEPVRPEVPEEKPEESVKPEVPEEKPEESVRPEVPEETPEESVKPEVPEEKPEEPVKPEIPEETPEEQEASDNVDWEDELPEEVDSPLELPDENQAEDTPTYYFNFEDVNNVEIISTTANKVVIQHATYGEVTLNVTPDLQKLFSEVDLLKNANVSLYVEEDVIQSVNEVVIKNNGTHTTPINVDGSLFEELTDITVQATYANVVNFDNHYGSVKIVAPANAVYTVENYTFDEISSSGLLNITFTESVDTEIIIDAPTATVTVASGVTIDTLAPKNNLSIIVQPSAIVHDVYVATHISSLNVSGKIENVTAETPGAFTITGTGIIDTLYGAATTVYVQLNGVTVNYLAVDETVENVTVQ
;
A
#
# COMPACT_ATOMS: atom_id res chain seq x y z
N MET A 1 23.25 29.65 -3.57
CA MET A 1 23.46 29.01 -2.24
C MET A 1 23.22 27.53 -2.44
N LYS A 2 24.17 26.65 -2.08
CA LYS A 2 23.92 25.20 -2.10
C LYS A 2 23.09 24.87 -0.86
N LYS A 3 21.93 24.23 -1.05
CA LYS A 3 21.11 23.72 0.06
C LYS A 3 21.69 22.34 0.41
N ASN A 4 22.44 22.25 1.50
CA ASN A 4 22.89 20.95 1.99
C ASN A 4 21.66 20.24 2.57
N ILE A 5 21.13 19.27 1.81
CA ILE A 5 20.12 18.34 2.31
C ILE A 5 20.88 17.30 3.11
N PHE A 6 20.79 17.37 4.44
CA PHE A 6 21.25 16.28 5.29
C PHE A 6 20.27 15.12 5.13
N LEU A 7 20.75 14.00 4.58
CA LEU A 7 20.11 12.71 4.77
C LEU A 7 20.20 12.39 6.28
N ALA A 8 19.07 12.08 6.90
CA ALA A 8 19.04 11.71 8.31
C ALA A 8 19.59 10.28 8.45
N SER A 9 20.89 10.16 8.66
CA SER A 9 21.60 8.89 8.87
C SER A 9 21.21 8.28 10.23
N SER A 10 20.05 7.64 10.29
CA SER A 10 19.68 6.73 11.39
C SER A 10 20.60 5.52 11.34
N ALA A 11 21.72 5.59 12.05
CA ALA A 11 22.67 4.49 12.19
C ALA A 11 22.11 3.38 13.11
N ALA A 12 21.12 2.63 12.61
CA ALA A 12 20.70 1.38 13.22
C ALA A 12 21.77 0.31 12.95
N LEU A 13 22.55 -0.01 13.98
CA LEU A 13 23.70 -0.90 13.88
C LEU A 13 23.23 -2.37 13.84
N VAL A 14 22.98 -2.90 12.64
CA VAL A 14 22.63 -4.31 12.43
C VAL A 14 23.86 -5.08 11.92
N ILE A 15 24.71 -5.52 12.85
CA ILE A 15 25.76 -6.50 12.53
C ILE A 15 25.16 -7.91 12.62
N SER A 16 24.65 -8.40 11.48
CA SER A 16 24.62 -9.85 11.21
C SER A 16 24.70 -10.09 9.70
N ALA A 17 25.89 -10.48 9.23
CA ALA A 17 26.13 -10.83 7.84
C ALA A 17 25.76 -12.29 7.55
N VAL A 18 24.47 -12.61 7.69
CA VAL A 18 23.83 -13.78 7.06
C VAL A 18 22.37 -13.41 6.83
N MET A 19 21.98 -13.22 5.56
CA MET A 19 20.58 -13.10 5.18
C MET A 19 20.00 -14.51 4.99
N PRO A 20 19.05 -14.97 5.82
CA PRO A 20 18.07 -15.93 5.37
C PRO A 20 17.06 -15.16 4.51
N VAL A 21 17.24 -15.20 3.18
CA VAL A 21 16.23 -14.67 2.26
C VAL A 21 15.06 -15.66 2.25
N GLY A 22 14.12 -15.47 3.18
CA GLY A 22 12.80 -16.07 3.11
C GLY A 22 12.00 -15.39 2.01
N ALA A 23 11.51 -16.17 1.05
CA ALA A 23 10.65 -15.69 -0.03
C ALA A 23 9.39 -15.01 0.57
N SER A 24 8.91 -13.90 0.02
CA SER A 24 8.23 -13.87 -1.28
C SER A 24 8.76 -12.80 -2.25
N ALA A 25 9.73 -13.19 -3.09
CA ALA A 25 10.03 -12.44 -4.31
C ALA A 25 9.05 -12.84 -5.42
N MET A 26 8.58 -11.84 -6.16
CA MET A 26 7.73 -11.97 -7.35
C MET A 26 8.40 -12.87 -8.39
N ASN A 27 7.83 -14.06 -8.64
CA ASN A 27 8.45 -15.09 -9.47
C ASN A 27 8.37 -14.77 -10.97
N PHE A 28 9.24 -13.87 -11.44
CA PHE A 28 9.38 -13.55 -12.86
C PHE A 28 9.86 -14.76 -13.67
N THR A 29 8.94 -15.37 -14.42
CA THR A 29 9.17 -16.58 -15.21
C THR A 29 10.28 -16.42 -16.25
N ASP A 30 10.43 -15.21 -16.80
CA ASP A 30 11.44 -14.85 -17.80
C ASP A 30 12.85 -14.56 -17.23
N LEU A 31 12.99 -14.54 -15.89
CA LEU A 31 14.28 -14.45 -15.19
C LEU A 31 14.92 -15.81 -14.89
N THR A 32 14.17 -16.92 -14.93
CA THR A 32 14.64 -18.29 -14.63
C THR A 32 15.87 -18.74 -15.44
N GLN A 33 16.08 -18.15 -16.62
CA GLN A 33 17.21 -18.40 -17.52
C GLN A 33 18.51 -17.62 -17.16
N TYR A 34 18.46 -16.70 -16.21
CA TYR A 34 19.59 -15.90 -15.76
C TYR A 34 20.25 -16.53 -14.52
N ASP A 35 21.50 -16.17 -14.23
CA ASP A 35 22.19 -16.65 -13.04
C ASP A 35 21.58 -16.11 -11.74
N GLU A 36 21.77 -16.84 -10.64
CA GLU A 36 21.21 -16.52 -9.32
C GLU A 36 21.57 -15.10 -8.85
N THR A 37 22.81 -14.63 -9.09
CA THR A 37 23.23 -13.27 -8.72
C THR A 37 22.51 -12.19 -9.56
N THR A 38 22.16 -12.50 -10.80
CA THR A 38 21.33 -11.63 -11.64
C THR A 38 19.87 -11.61 -11.20
N GLN A 39 19.31 -12.76 -10.77
CA GLN A 39 17.95 -12.84 -10.20
C GLN A 39 17.87 -12.06 -8.87
N GLN A 40 18.76 -12.36 -7.91
CA GLN A 40 18.88 -11.65 -6.63
C GLN A 40 19.04 -10.13 -6.77
N ALA A 41 19.69 -9.66 -7.85
CA ALA A 41 19.83 -8.24 -8.13
C ALA A 41 18.52 -7.57 -8.59
N VAL A 42 17.59 -8.32 -9.17
CA VAL A 42 16.21 -7.85 -9.40
C VAL A 42 15.43 -7.91 -8.09
N ASP A 43 15.47 -9.04 -7.38
CA ASP A 43 14.71 -9.24 -6.13
C ASP A 43 15.02 -8.15 -5.11
N TYR A 44 16.30 -7.85 -4.88
CA TYR A 44 16.76 -6.75 -4.02
C TYR A 44 16.17 -5.38 -4.41
N LEU A 45 15.96 -5.12 -5.71
CA LEU A 45 15.37 -3.86 -6.19
C LEU A 45 13.84 -3.87 -6.16
N VAL A 46 13.20 -5.05 -6.22
CA VAL A 46 11.75 -5.22 -6.01
C VAL A 46 11.39 -5.04 -4.54
N GLU A 47 12.15 -5.67 -3.64
CA GLU A 47 12.06 -5.50 -2.18
C GLU A 47 12.23 -4.03 -1.78
N LYS A 48 13.20 -3.34 -2.40
CA LYS A 48 13.40 -1.88 -2.26
C LYS A 48 12.38 -1.04 -3.05
N LYS A 49 11.33 -1.64 -3.64
CA LYS A 49 10.27 -0.97 -4.43
C LYS A 49 10.81 0.04 -5.48
N VAL A 50 11.99 -0.25 -6.05
CA VAL A 50 12.70 0.56 -7.05
C VAL A 50 12.34 0.10 -8.46
N VAL A 51 12.15 -1.20 -8.66
CA VAL A 51 11.73 -1.83 -9.93
C VAL A 51 10.52 -2.73 -9.71
N HIS A 52 9.80 -3.00 -10.80
CA HIS A 52 8.65 -3.91 -10.86
C HIS A 52 8.69 -4.70 -12.18
N GLY A 53 7.77 -5.66 -12.38
CA GLY A 53 7.58 -6.32 -13.67
C GLY A 53 7.06 -5.38 -14.77
N THR A 54 7.03 -5.87 -16.01
CA THR A 54 6.10 -5.35 -17.05
C THR A 54 4.75 -6.05 -17.00
N SER A 55 4.69 -7.21 -16.35
CA SER A 55 3.48 -7.86 -15.82
C SER A 55 3.85 -8.61 -14.54
N PRO A 56 2.90 -9.21 -13.80
CA PRO A 56 3.19 -9.92 -12.55
C PRO A 56 4.26 -11.02 -12.66
N THR A 57 4.23 -11.76 -13.77
CA THR A 57 5.11 -12.92 -14.02
C THR A 57 6.22 -12.64 -15.02
N THR A 58 6.36 -11.39 -15.49
CA THR A 58 7.29 -11.00 -16.58
C THR A 58 8.09 -9.74 -16.22
N PHE A 59 9.42 -9.85 -16.13
CA PHE A 59 10.32 -8.72 -15.90
C PHE A 59 10.72 -7.98 -17.20
N SER A 60 10.55 -8.59 -18.38
CA SER A 60 11.05 -8.09 -19.67
C SER A 60 12.56 -7.79 -19.67
N PRO A 61 13.43 -8.72 -19.24
CA PRO A 61 14.86 -8.49 -19.00
C PRO A 61 15.60 -8.04 -20.26
N ARG A 62 15.12 -8.44 -21.45
CA ARG A 62 15.76 -8.17 -22.76
C ARG A 62 15.39 -6.83 -23.39
N GLN A 63 14.33 -6.15 -22.91
CA GLN A 63 13.96 -4.82 -23.41
C GLN A 63 15.06 -3.79 -23.14
N ASN A 64 15.23 -2.80 -24.03
CA ASN A 64 16.19 -1.70 -23.79
C ASN A 64 15.60 -0.69 -22.81
N ILE A 65 16.34 -0.36 -21.75
CA ILE A 65 15.88 0.56 -20.71
C ILE A 65 15.72 1.99 -21.26
N LYS A 66 14.56 2.60 -20.99
CA LYS A 66 14.25 3.97 -21.36
C LYS A 66 14.78 4.97 -20.33
N ARG A 67 15.04 6.20 -20.78
CA ARG A 67 15.52 7.29 -19.91
C ARG A 67 14.45 7.70 -18.89
N GLY A 68 13.18 7.72 -19.28
CA GLY A 68 12.05 7.96 -18.37
C GLY A 68 11.94 6.89 -17.28
N GLN A 69 12.05 5.61 -17.66
CA GLN A 69 12.06 4.48 -16.72
C GLN A 69 13.20 4.61 -15.70
N VAL A 70 14.43 4.95 -16.13
CA VAL A 70 15.55 5.19 -15.20
C VAL A 70 15.30 6.38 -14.29
N VAL A 71 14.69 7.47 -14.77
CA VAL A 71 14.30 8.59 -13.91
C VAL A 71 13.27 8.16 -12.86
N LYS A 72 12.24 7.40 -13.24
CA LYS A 72 11.24 6.86 -12.30
C LYS A 72 11.91 5.98 -11.24
N MET A 73 12.72 5.00 -11.65
CA MET A 73 13.45 4.09 -10.73
C MET A 73 14.33 4.86 -9.74
N LEU A 74 15.18 5.77 -10.23
CA LEU A 74 16.08 6.55 -9.37
C LEU A 74 15.31 7.51 -8.46
N GLY A 75 14.22 8.12 -8.93
CA GLY A 75 13.37 8.97 -8.12
C GLY A 75 12.66 8.22 -6.99
N LYS A 76 12.11 7.02 -7.27
CA LYS A 76 11.54 6.10 -6.26
C LYS A 76 12.57 5.78 -5.18
N TYR A 77 13.78 5.38 -5.58
CA TYR A 77 14.87 5.10 -4.65
C TYR A 77 15.24 6.31 -3.76
N LEU A 78 15.43 7.49 -4.35
CA LEU A 78 15.80 8.70 -3.59
C LEU A 78 14.69 9.14 -2.63
N LYS A 79 13.42 9.02 -3.03
CA LYS A 79 12.26 9.29 -2.18
C LYS A 79 12.22 8.37 -0.96
N GLN A 80 12.47 7.07 -1.16
CA GLN A 80 12.56 6.11 -0.07
C GLN A 80 13.79 6.33 0.83
N ALA A 81 14.91 6.79 0.26
CA ALA A 81 16.08 7.23 1.02
C ALA A 81 15.84 8.54 1.81
N GLY A 82 14.62 9.11 1.78
CA GLY A 82 14.25 10.29 2.56
C GLY A 82 14.40 11.63 1.81
N MET A 83 14.75 11.63 0.52
CA MET A 83 14.81 12.88 -0.25
C MET A 83 13.42 13.35 -0.68
N THR A 84 13.08 14.59 -0.34
CA THR A 84 11.80 15.20 -0.74
C THR A 84 11.81 15.67 -2.19
N VAL A 85 10.75 15.39 -2.95
CA VAL A 85 10.51 15.98 -4.27
C VAL A 85 10.50 17.53 -4.17
N PRO A 86 11.20 18.27 -5.04
CA PRO A 86 11.25 19.74 -4.98
C PRO A 86 9.86 20.37 -5.08
N THR A 87 9.47 21.23 -4.13
CA THR A 87 8.07 21.72 -4.02
C THR A 87 7.55 22.55 -5.21
N ASP A 88 8.44 23.06 -6.06
CA ASP A 88 8.14 23.75 -7.32
C ASP A 88 8.09 22.81 -8.54
N TRP A 89 8.05 21.48 -8.35
CA TRP A 89 7.99 20.49 -9.45
C TRP A 89 6.80 20.74 -10.40
N ALA A 90 5.63 21.07 -9.86
CA ALA A 90 4.40 21.30 -10.62
C ALA A 90 4.34 22.66 -11.34
N THR A 91 5.24 23.60 -11.01
CA THR A 91 5.25 24.97 -11.58
C THR A 91 6.50 25.30 -12.39
N LYS A 92 7.49 24.39 -12.41
CA LYS A 92 8.77 24.59 -13.10
C LYS A 92 9.28 23.26 -13.67
N ALA A 93 9.14 23.11 -14.99
CA ALA A 93 9.74 21.99 -15.72
C ALA A 93 11.29 22.05 -15.62
N ARG A 94 11.92 20.89 -15.42
CA ARG A 94 13.39 20.74 -15.43
C ARG A 94 13.94 20.34 -16.80
N PHE A 95 13.09 19.72 -17.61
CA PHE A 95 13.37 19.37 -19.00
C PHE A 95 12.29 19.95 -19.91
N THR A 96 12.66 20.42 -21.09
CA THR A 96 11.73 21.09 -22.02
C THR A 96 10.71 20.15 -22.66
N ASP A 97 11.01 18.86 -22.71
CA ASP A 97 10.17 17.75 -23.17
C ASP A 97 9.46 17.00 -22.03
N VAL A 98 9.61 17.46 -20.78
CA VAL A 98 8.81 17.02 -19.62
C VAL A 98 8.12 18.27 -19.03
N PRO A 99 7.13 18.83 -19.74
CA PRO A 99 6.45 20.05 -19.31
C PRO A 99 5.62 19.80 -18.05
N THR A 100 5.30 20.87 -17.31
CA THR A 100 4.45 20.78 -16.10
C THR A 100 3.02 20.28 -16.38
N THR A 101 2.61 20.29 -17.66
CA THR A 101 1.32 19.79 -18.16
C THR A 101 1.36 18.34 -18.64
N THR A 102 2.47 17.60 -18.45
CA THR A 102 2.55 16.19 -18.84
C THR A 102 1.60 15.33 -18.00
N SER A 103 1.01 14.28 -18.60
CA SER A 103 0.18 13.31 -17.89
C SER A 103 0.99 12.44 -16.93
N ASP A 104 2.26 12.16 -17.25
CA ASP A 104 3.17 11.39 -16.40
C ASP A 104 3.71 12.23 -15.24
N GLN A 105 2.84 12.45 -14.25
CA GLN A 105 3.14 13.21 -13.04
C GLN A 105 4.26 12.57 -12.21
N GLU A 106 4.37 11.24 -12.23
CA GLU A 106 5.48 10.52 -11.57
C GLU A 106 6.81 10.88 -12.24
N LEU A 107 6.88 10.82 -13.57
CA LEU A 107 8.06 11.25 -14.32
C LEU A 107 8.37 12.72 -14.07
N LEU A 108 7.38 13.62 -14.02
CA LEU A 108 7.60 15.04 -13.75
C LEU A 108 8.19 15.29 -12.34
N GLN A 109 7.62 14.67 -11.31
CA GLN A 109 8.10 14.74 -9.93
C GLN A 109 9.54 14.21 -9.82
N TYR A 110 9.80 13.02 -10.35
CA TYR A 110 11.10 12.40 -10.24
C TYR A 110 12.14 13.04 -11.17
N ALA A 111 11.75 13.56 -12.34
CA ALA A 111 12.58 14.40 -13.19
C ALA A 111 13.07 15.64 -12.44
N ALA A 112 12.19 16.32 -11.69
CA ALA A 112 12.59 17.44 -10.85
C ALA A 112 13.59 17.00 -9.76
N LEU A 113 13.32 15.89 -9.07
CA LEU A 113 14.19 15.36 -8.00
C LEU A 113 15.59 14.96 -8.52
N VAL A 114 15.69 14.17 -9.59
CA VAL A 114 16.99 13.71 -10.11
C VAL A 114 17.79 14.80 -10.82
N TYR A 115 17.12 15.82 -11.36
CA TYR A 115 17.77 16.98 -11.98
C TYR A 115 18.33 17.93 -10.92
N ASP A 116 17.52 18.31 -9.94
CA ASP A 116 17.94 19.20 -8.85
C ASP A 116 19.03 18.55 -7.97
N SER A 117 19.05 17.21 -7.89
CA SER A 117 20.13 16.41 -7.27
C SER A 117 21.39 16.26 -8.15
N GLY A 118 21.36 16.70 -9.41
CA GLY A 118 22.48 16.62 -10.36
C GLY A 118 22.73 15.22 -10.96
N ILE A 119 21.86 14.24 -10.69
CA ILE A 119 21.98 12.86 -11.16
C ILE A 119 21.70 12.77 -12.67
N PHE A 120 20.60 13.41 -13.10
CA PHE A 120 20.15 13.39 -14.49
C PHE A 120 20.05 14.82 -15.04
N VAL A 121 20.98 15.19 -15.93
CA VAL A 121 21.07 16.57 -16.48
C VAL A 121 20.49 16.72 -17.89
N GLY A 122 20.03 15.62 -18.50
CA GLY A 122 19.47 15.62 -19.85
C GLY A 122 20.51 15.84 -20.96
N SER A 123 20.05 16.31 -22.11
CA SER A 123 20.86 16.74 -23.25
C SER A 123 20.15 17.92 -23.93
N ASN A 124 20.83 19.04 -24.16
CA ASN A 124 20.23 20.27 -24.71
C ASN A 124 18.95 20.75 -23.98
N GLY A 125 18.86 20.50 -22.67
CA GLY A 125 17.67 20.82 -21.87
C GLY A 125 16.52 19.80 -21.97
N GLN A 126 16.67 18.72 -22.74
CA GLN A 126 15.68 17.64 -22.87
C GLN A 126 16.06 16.40 -22.04
N LEU A 127 15.07 15.71 -21.49
CA LEU A 127 15.23 14.40 -20.90
C LEU A 127 15.44 13.35 -22.00
N ASN A 128 14.68 13.43 -23.09
CA ASN A 128 14.45 12.38 -24.09
C ASN A 128 13.96 11.08 -23.43
N ALA A 129 12.76 11.12 -22.82
CA ALA A 129 12.24 10.05 -21.97
C ALA A 129 12.17 8.68 -22.67
N SER A 130 11.63 8.61 -23.89
CA SER A 130 11.49 7.39 -24.70
C SER A 130 12.79 6.92 -25.36
N GLY A 131 13.87 7.69 -25.24
CA GLY A 131 15.20 7.32 -25.72
C GLY A 131 15.85 6.25 -24.85
N ASN A 132 16.64 5.37 -25.47
CA ASN A 132 17.40 4.34 -24.76
C ASN A 132 18.64 4.94 -24.08
N LEU A 133 19.14 4.29 -23.01
CA LEU A 133 20.45 4.61 -22.42
C LEU A 133 21.57 3.73 -22.97
N THR A 134 22.72 4.36 -23.27
CA THR A 134 23.97 3.65 -23.56
C THR A 134 24.72 3.32 -22.27
N ARG A 135 25.57 2.29 -22.31
CA ARG A 135 26.33 1.77 -21.16
C ARG A 135 27.22 2.83 -20.50
N GLU A 136 27.88 3.70 -21.28
CA GLU A 136 28.68 4.80 -20.72
C GLU A 136 27.82 5.88 -20.03
N ASN A 137 26.57 6.08 -20.48
CA ASN A 137 25.65 7.02 -19.83
C ASN A 137 25.08 6.45 -18.53
N VAL A 138 24.85 5.14 -18.44
CA VAL A 138 24.44 4.49 -17.18
C VAL A 138 25.56 4.60 -16.13
N ALA A 139 26.82 4.36 -16.51
CA ALA A 139 27.95 4.54 -15.60
C ALA A 139 28.03 5.99 -15.06
N LEU A 140 27.83 6.99 -15.91
CA LEU A 140 27.75 8.40 -15.51
C LEU A 140 26.62 8.69 -14.52
N VAL A 141 25.40 8.26 -14.84
CA VAL A 141 24.20 8.53 -14.03
C VAL A 141 24.32 7.84 -12.66
N LEU A 142 24.77 6.59 -12.62
CA LEU A 142 24.92 5.85 -11.37
C LEU A 142 26.14 6.30 -10.54
N ASN A 143 27.22 6.81 -11.15
CA ASN A 143 28.27 7.51 -10.40
C ASN A 143 27.76 8.82 -9.78
N ARG A 144 26.84 9.55 -10.43
CA ARG A 144 26.22 10.74 -9.84
C ARG A 144 25.23 10.37 -8.74
N LEU A 145 24.48 9.28 -8.88
CA LEU A 145 23.69 8.70 -7.79
C LEU A 145 24.58 8.43 -6.57
N ALA A 146 25.74 7.81 -6.76
CA ALA A 146 26.72 7.57 -5.69
C ALA A 146 27.15 8.87 -5.00
N VAL A 147 27.43 9.95 -5.74
CA VAL A 147 27.71 11.28 -5.17
C VAL A 147 26.58 11.78 -4.28
N THR A 148 25.32 11.57 -4.68
CA THR A 148 24.15 11.98 -3.87
C THR A 148 23.99 11.13 -2.60
N VAL A 149 24.22 9.81 -2.65
CA VAL A 149 24.03 8.92 -1.48
C VAL A 149 25.24 8.82 -0.55
N LEU A 150 26.44 9.23 -1.00
CA LEU A 150 27.68 9.27 -0.22
C LEU A 150 28.07 10.70 0.19
N ASP A 151 27.07 11.56 0.41
CA ASP A 151 27.23 12.95 0.89
C ASP A 151 28.30 13.78 0.15
N GLY A 152 28.42 13.57 -1.16
CA GLY A 152 29.33 14.28 -2.05
C GLY A 152 30.52 13.46 -2.58
N LYS A 153 30.79 12.25 -2.06
CA LYS A 153 31.90 11.40 -2.52
C LYS A 153 31.50 10.55 -3.73
N SER A 154 32.28 10.55 -4.82
CA SER A 154 31.99 9.70 -5.98
C SER A 154 32.64 8.32 -5.89
N LEU A 155 32.17 7.37 -6.71
CA LEU A 155 32.84 6.07 -6.90
C LEU A 155 34.27 6.26 -7.46
N ILE A 156 34.45 7.31 -8.27
CA ILE A 156 35.75 7.68 -8.86
C ILE A 156 36.72 8.12 -7.77
N ASP A 157 36.29 8.95 -6.82
CA ASP A 157 37.13 9.43 -5.72
C ASP A 157 37.55 8.25 -4.82
N TYR A 158 36.59 7.42 -4.43
CA TYR A 158 36.86 6.21 -3.66
C TYR A 158 37.86 5.27 -4.34
N VAL A 159 37.75 5.07 -5.66
CA VAL A 159 38.68 4.25 -6.46
C VAL A 159 40.07 4.88 -6.55
N LYS A 160 40.18 6.20 -6.68
CA LYS A 160 41.44 6.93 -6.73
C LYS A 160 42.18 6.90 -5.38
N GLU A 161 41.47 7.13 -4.28
CA GLU A 161 42.02 7.08 -2.92
C GLU A 161 42.56 5.69 -2.58
N ASN A 162 41.78 4.65 -2.88
CA ASN A 162 42.13 3.25 -2.61
C ASN A 162 42.99 2.60 -3.71
N GLN A 163 43.40 3.36 -4.75
CA GLN A 163 44.26 2.91 -5.85
C GLN A 163 43.78 1.62 -6.54
N LEU A 164 42.45 1.45 -6.67
CA LEU A 164 41.85 0.24 -7.21
C LEU A 164 42.02 0.18 -8.74
N ALA A 165 42.46 -0.97 -9.26
CA ALA A 165 42.78 -1.14 -10.67
C ALA A 165 41.60 -1.65 -11.52
N THR A 166 41.46 -1.12 -12.74
CA THR A 166 40.59 -1.68 -13.79
C THR A 166 41.34 -2.65 -14.71
N ASN A 167 40.61 -3.56 -15.38
CA ASN A 167 41.08 -4.34 -16.51
C ASN A 167 40.34 -4.05 -17.84
N ILE A 168 39.61 -2.93 -17.94
CA ILE A 168 38.89 -2.54 -19.17
C ILE A 168 39.87 -2.27 -20.32
N LYS A 169 39.62 -2.91 -21.46
CA LYS A 169 40.40 -2.84 -22.70
C LYS A 169 39.89 -1.78 -23.68
N ASP A 170 38.58 -1.54 -23.72
CA ASP A 170 37.92 -0.61 -24.65
C ASP A 170 37.69 0.80 -24.06
N LEU A 171 38.39 1.14 -22.98
CA LEU A 171 38.28 2.41 -22.24
C LEU A 171 38.50 3.66 -23.13
N GLN A 172 39.27 3.52 -24.21
CA GLN A 172 39.50 4.57 -25.21
C GLN A 172 38.28 4.88 -26.09
N SER A 173 37.33 3.94 -26.20
CA SER A 173 36.06 4.15 -26.95
C SER A 173 34.99 4.86 -26.10
N VAL A 174 35.22 5.00 -24.79
CA VAL A 174 34.36 5.73 -23.86
C VAL A 174 34.55 7.24 -24.08
N LYS A 175 33.44 7.99 -24.11
CA LYS A 175 33.50 9.47 -24.17
C LYS A 175 34.21 10.04 -22.93
N GLU A 176 34.90 11.16 -23.10
CA GLU A 176 35.80 11.77 -22.10
C GLU A 176 35.17 11.83 -20.69
N GLU A 177 34.00 12.46 -20.59
CA GLU A 177 33.26 12.64 -19.34
C GLU A 177 32.86 11.33 -18.64
N ALA A 178 32.66 10.23 -19.38
CA ALA A 178 32.24 8.95 -18.82
C ALA A 178 33.41 8.03 -18.47
N ARG A 179 34.64 8.35 -18.91
CA ARG A 179 35.78 7.40 -18.86
C ARG A 179 36.14 7.00 -17.43
N GLU A 180 36.19 7.95 -16.51
CA GLU A 180 36.49 7.66 -15.11
C GLU A 180 35.36 6.89 -14.40
N ALA A 181 34.09 7.16 -14.73
CA ALA A 181 32.95 6.41 -14.18
C ALA A 181 32.95 4.95 -14.66
N VAL A 182 33.28 4.72 -15.93
CA VAL A 182 33.43 3.37 -16.51
C VAL A 182 34.63 2.63 -15.89
N TYR A 183 35.75 3.32 -15.66
CA TYR A 183 36.90 2.78 -14.91
C TYR A 183 36.46 2.31 -13.52
N ALA A 184 35.79 3.19 -12.76
CA ALA A 184 35.34 2.91 -11.39
C ALA A 184 34.37 1.72 -11.33
N PHE A 185 33.45 1.61 -12.30
CA PHE A 185 32.52 0.49 -12.43
C PHE A 185 33.21 -0.88 -12.47
N ASN A 186 34.35 -0.98 -13.14
CA ASN A 186 35.10 -2.25 -13.23
C ASN A 186 36.09 -2.46 -12.09
N ALA A 187 36.70 -1.38 -11.58
CA ALA A 187 37.53 -1.44 -10.38
C ALA A 187 36.71 -1.97 -9.17
N LEU A 188 35.46 -1.52 -9.04
CA LEU A 188 34.52 -1.88 -7.96
C LEU A 188 33.64 -3.12 -8.25
N LYS A 189 33.87 -3.84 -9.34
CA LYS A 189 33.12 -5.07 -9.71
C LYS A 189 31.61 -4.90 -9.93
N ILE A 190 31.14 -3.66 -10.09
CA ILE A 190 29.82 -3.33 -10.62
C ILE A 190 29.69 -3.90 -12.06
N SER A 191 30.77 -3.81 -12.85
CA SER A 191 30.91 -4.47 -14.14
C SER A 191 32.16 -5.36 -14.20
N ASN A 192 31.99 -6.66 -14.42
CA ASN A 192 33.09 -7.63 -14.42
C ASN A 192 33.68 -7.93 -15.81
N VAL A 193 33.17 -7.29 -16.87
CA VAL A 193 33.67 -7.46 -18.24
C VAL A 193 34.91 -6.60 -18.48
N ASP A 194 35.84 -7.11 -19.30
CA ASP A 194 37.02 -6.39 -19.78
C ASP A 194 36.74 -5.60 -21.08
N ASN A 195 35.70 -5.95 -21.82
CA ASN A 195 35.15 -5.17 -22.94
C ASN A 195 33.79 -4.60 -22.53
N PHE A 196 33.76 -3.32 -22.17
CA PHE A 196 32.61 -2.67 -21.57
C PHE A 196 31.48 -2.39 -22.57
N ASN A 197 31.77 -2.25 -23.87
CA ASN A 197 30.83 -1.85 -24.93
C ASN A 197 30.09 -0.53 -24.60
N PRO A 198 30.80 0.60 -24.46
CA PRO A 198 30.22 1.85 -23.93
C PRO A 198 29.07 2.44 -24.77
N LYS A 199 29.07 2.18 -26.08
CA LYS A 199 28.05 2.72 -27.01
C LYS A 199 26.81 1.84 -27.14
N GLY A 200 26.87 0.59 -26.69
CA GLY A 200 25.72 -0.31 -26.70
C GLY A 200 24.58 0.18 -25.80
N ASN A 201 23.34 -0.06 -26.22
CA ASN A 201 22.16 0.16 -25.39
C ASN A 201 22.16 -0.79 -24.18
N VAL A 202 21.56 -0.35 -23.09
CA VAL A 202 21.42 -1.14 -21.86
C VAL A 202 20.06 -1.84 -21.85
N GLN A 203 20.07 -3.15 -21.61
CA GLN A 203 18.84 -3.90 -21.38
C GLN A 203 18.37 -3.75 -19.92
N ARG A 204 17.07 -3.88 -19.67
CA ARG A 204 16.43 -3.73 -18.36
C ARG A 204 17.13 -4.52 -17.27
N ILE A 205 17.48 -5.79 -17.54
CA ILE A 205 18.22 -6.65 -16.61
C ILE A 205 19.62 -6.10 -16.28
N HIS A 206 20.36 -5.65 -17.30
CA HIS A 206 21.70 -5.09 -17.11
C HIS A 206 21.67 -3.78 -16.32
N PHE A 207 20.62 -2.96 -16.48
CA PHE A 207 20.44 -1.77 -15.65
C PHE A 207 20.16 -2.14 -14.19
N ALA A 208 19.25 -3.09 -13.94
CA ALA A 208 18.95 -3.60 -12.60
C ALA A 208 20.22 -4.14 -11.91
N SER A 209 20.99 -5.01 -12.58
CA SER A 209 22.25 -5.53 -12.02
C SER A 209 23.29 -4.45 -11.73
N PHE A 210 23.36 -3.37 -12.52
CA PHE A 210 24.25 -2.24 -12.24
C PHE A 210 23.75 -1.39 -11.08
N LEU A 211 22.45 -1.11 -10.99
CA LEU A 211 21.86 -0.32 -9.90
C LEU A 211 22.01 -1.05 -8.56
N ALA A 212 21.59 -2.33 -8.49
CA ALA A 212 21.72 -3.14 -7.27
C ALA A 212 23.17 -3.16 -6.74
N LYS A 213 24.14 -3.42 -7.62
CA LYS A 213 25.57 -3.42 -7.25
C LYS A 213 26.08 -2.04 -6.84
N VAL A 214 25.60 -0.95 -7.46
CA VAL A 214 25.96 0.40 -7.03
C VAL A 214 25.43 0.66 -5.62
N LEU A 215 24.19 0.30 -5.32
CA LEU A 215 23.61 0.47 -3.98
C LEU A 215 24.38 -0.33 -2.92
N GLN A 216 24.61 -1.63 -3.16
CA GLN A 216 25.41 -2.50 -2.29
C GLN A 216 26.85 -1.96 -2.08
N VAL A 217 27.50 -1.46 -3.13
CA VAL A 217 28.82 -0.83 -3.04
C VAL A 217 28.77 0.47 -2.26
N THR A 218 27.73 1.30 -2.43
CA THR A 218 27.60 2.54 -1.64
C THR A 218 27.30 2.27 -0.17
N ASP A 219 26.51 1.25 0.16
CA ASP A 219 26.23 0.86 1.54
C ASP A 219 27.50 0.33 2.22
N LYS A 220 28.32 -0.45 1.50
CA LYS A 220 29.66 -0.83 1.98
C LYS A 220 30.57 0.38 2.17
N ILE A 221 30.63 1.30 1.21
CA ILE A 221 31.47 2.50 1.31
C ILE A 221 31.03 3.38 2.49
N LYS A 222 29.72 3.48 2.78
CA LYS A 222 29.22 4.17 3.98
C LYS A 222 29.77 3.55 5.26
N LEU A 223 29.76 2.22 5.35
CA LEU A 223 30.32 1.50 6.50
C LEU A 223 31.83 1.73 6.64
N ASP A 224 32.57 1.70 5.53
CA ASP A 224 34.01 2.00 5.47
C ASP A 224 34.34 3.49 5.76
N LEU A 225 33.33 4.39 5.76
CA LEU A 225 33.46 5.83 6.04
C LEU A 225 33.06 6.21 7.47
N VAL A 226 32.45 5.31 8.24
CA VAL A 226 32.22 5.55 9.67
C VAL A 226 33.59 5.58 10.35
N PRO A 227 33.97 6.67 11.06
CA PRO A 227 35.21 6.67 11.82
C PRO A 227 35.20 5.55 12.85
N GLU A 228 36.31 4.82 13.00
CA GLU A 228 36.48 3.97 14.20
C GLU A 228 36.40 4.87 15.43
N GLU A 229 35.28 4.83 16.15
CA GLU A 229 35.23 5.36 17.51
C GLU A 229 36.18 4.52 18.35
N LYS A 230 37.37 5.09 18.61
CA LYS A 230 38.22 4.60 19.69
C LYS A 230 37.36 4.55 20.96
N PRO A 231 37.36 3.43 21.69
CA PRO A 231 36.61 3.36 22.94
C PRO A 231 37.10 4.45 23.87
N GLU A 232 36.22 5.41 24.20
CA GLU A 232 36.53 6.42 25.19
C GLU A 232 36.76 5.74 26.54
N GLU A 233 37.89 6.05 27.19
CA GLU A 233 38.13 5.56 28.56
C GLU A 233 37.03 6.11 29.48
N PRO A 234 36.51 5.29 30.42
CA PRO A 234 35.33 5.66 31.20
C PRO A 234 35.61 6.90 32.05
N VAL A 235 35.04 8.03 31.65
CA VAL A 235 35.15 9.30 32.38
C VAL A 235 34.45 9.14 33.73
N ARG A 236 35.27 9.08 34.77
CA ARG A 236 34.83 9.02 36.17
C ARG A 236 34.03 10.30 36.49
N PRO A 237 32.80 10.21 37.01
CA PRO A 237 32.04 11.41 37.34
C PRO A 237 32.75 12.22 38.43
N GLU A 238 33.04 13.48 38.15
CA GLU A 238 33.53 14.43 39.14
C GLU A 238 32.38 14.87 40.04
N VAL A 239 32.54 14.64 41.35
CA VAL A 239 31.65 15.17 42.37
C VAL A 239 32.01 16.63 42.59
N PRO A 240 31.08 17.60 42.46
CA PRO A 240 31.35 18.99 42.82
C PRO A 240 31.68 19.10 44.32
N GLU A 241 32.85 19.66 44.65
CA GLU A 241 33.25 19.92 46.04
C GLU A 241 32.44 21.08 46.64
N GLU A 242 31.65 20.82 47.68
CA GLU A 242 31.22 21.88 48.61
C GLU A 242 32.23 22.04 49.76
N LYS A 243 32.58 23.30 50.05
CA LYS A 243 33.46 23.72 51.16
C LYS A 243 33.14 25.18 51.55
N PRO A 244 33.40 25.60 52.80
CA PRO A 244 32.34 25.63 53.79
C PRO A 244 32.10 27.03 54.38
N GLU A 245 30.86 27.31 54.78
CA GLU A 245 30.57 28.44 55.67
C GLU A 245 30.48 27.94 57.13
N GLU A 246 31.26 28.56 58.03
CA GLU A 246 31.29 28.22 59.46
C GLU A 246 31.04 29.46 60.33
N SER A 247 30.32 29.26 61.45
CA SER A 247 30.05 30.19 62.57
C SER A 247 29.05 31.34 62.27
N VAL A 248 27.94 31.46 62.99
CA VAL A 248 27.86 31.85 64.42
C VAL A 248 26.83 31.02 65.23
N LYS A 249 27.08 30.88 66.54
CA LYS A 249 26.24 30.27 67.60
C LYS A 249 26.60 30.98 68.94
N PRO A 250 25.84 30.89 70.06
CA PRO A 250 24.40 30.65 70.33
C PRO A 250 23.71 31.86 71.03
N GLU A 251 22.39 31.76 71.27
CA GLU A 251 21.81 32.19 72.56
C GLU A 251 20.66 31.25 72.98
N VAL A 252 20.55 30.96 74.29
CA VAL A 252 19.62 30.00 74.93
C VAL A 252 19.26 30.57 76.31
N PRO A 253 17.96 30.77 76.64
CA PRO A 253 17.25 29.94 77.64
C PRO A 253 15.74 29.73 77.27
N GLU A 254 14.87 28.90 77.88
CA GLU A 254 14.85 27.79 78.86
C GLU A 254 13.42 27.16 78.79
N GLU A 255 13.02 25.99 79.32
CA GLU A 255 13.67 25.01 80.21
C GLU A 255 13.30 23.53 79.83
N LYS A 256 12.63 22.79 80.73
CA LYS A 256 12.08 21.41 80.73
C LYS A 256 11.09 21.32 81.95
N PRO A 257 10.46 20.17 82.34
CA PRO A 257 10.28 18.84 81.73
C PRO A 257 8.76 18.58 81.41
N GLU A 258 8.17 17.40 81.13
CA GLU A 258 8.23 16.03 81.68
C GLU A 258 7.71 14.95 80.68
N GLU A 259 8.17 13.72 80.83
CA GLU A 259 7.52 12.47 80.35
C GLU A 259 6.72 11.84 81.52
N PRO A 260 6.10 10.63 81.46
CA PRO A 260 5.69 9.77 80.32
C PRO A 260 4.23 9.24 80.43
N VAL A 261 3.52 8.93 79.32
CA VAL A 261 2.38 7.98 79.36
C VAL A 261 2.28 7.13 78.09
N ARG A 262 2.00 5.83 78.26
CA ARG A 262 1.62 4.83 77.25
C ARG A 262 0.37 4.09 77.77
N PRO A 263 -0.27 3.25 76.93
CA PRO A 263 -1.49 3.53 76.16
C PRO A 263 -2.80 3.15 76.91
N GLU A 264 -3.94 3.68 76.50
CA GLU A 264 -5.26 3.15 76.90
C GLU A 264 -6.21 2.95 75.71
N VAL A 265 -6.94 1.84 75.76
CA VAL A 265 -8.06 1.44 74.91
C VAL A 265 -9.35 1.67 75.70
N PRO A 266 -10.45 2.09 75.06
CA PRO A 266 -11.78 1.66 75.52
C PRO A 266 -12.56 0.88 74.46
N GLU A 267 -13.34 -0.10 74.92
CA GLU A 267 -14.16 -1.04 74.15
C GLU A 267 -15.59 -0.52 73.85
N GLU A 268 -16.45 -1.41 73.34
CA GLU A 268 -17.71 -1.12 72.61
C GLU A 268 -18.98 -0.79 73.43
N LYS A 269 -19.95 -0.16 72.72
CA LYS A 269 -21.43 -0.41 72.74
C LYS A 269 -22.24 -0.05 74.01
N PRO A 270 -23.59 -0.04 73.96
CA PRO A 270 -24.51 -0.31 72.83
C PRO A 270 -25.53 0.82 72.53
N GLU A 271 -26.12 0.79 71.33
CA GLU A 271 -27.54 1.16 71.14
C GLU A 271 -28.23 0.08 70.30
N GLU A 272 -29.46 -0.29 70.68
CA GLU A 272 -30.15 -1.50 70.22
C GLU A 272 -31.58 -1.18 69.74
N SER A 273 -32.02 -1.89 68.70
CA SER A 273 -33.42 -2.03 68.24
C SER A 273 -34.15 -0.78 67.68
N VAL A 274 -34.56 -0.85 66.41
CA VAL A 274 -35.95 -1.20 66.04
C VAL A 274 -35.92 -2.12 64.81
N LYS A 275 -36.79 -3.13 64.79
CA LYS A 275 -36.95 -4.15 63.73
C LYS A 275 -37.98 -3.68 62.68
N PRO A 276 -37.86 -4.06 61.39
CA PRO A 276 -38.88 -3.73 60.38
C PRO A 276 -40.19 -4.50 60.59
N GLU A 277 -41.32 -3.84 60.33
CA GLU A 277 -42.62 -4.47 60.11
C GLU A 277 -43.32 -3.92 58.87
N VAL A 278 -44.02 -4.82 58.19
CA VAL A 278 -44.68 -4.67 56.89
C VAL A 278 -46.20 -4.65 57.12
N PRO A 279 -46.98 -3.90 56.32
CA PRO A 279 -48.35 -4.29 56.01
C PRO A 279 -48.43 -4.88 54.60
N GLU A 280 -48.82 -6.16 54.51
CA GLU A 280 -49.36 -6.72 53.28
C GLU A 280 -50.78 -6.17 53.04
N GLU A 281 -51.19 -6.00 51.78
CA GLU A 281 -52.51 -6.45 51.34
C GLU A 281 -52.58 -6.62 49.80
N LYS A 282 -53.42 -7.56 49.38
CA LYS A 282 -53.70 -8.03 47.99
C LYS A 282 -55.20 -7.78 47.71
N PRO A 283 -55.76 -8.16 46.54
CA PRO A 283 -55.34 -8.03 45.14
C PRO A 283 -56.39 -7.17 44.37
N GLU A 284 -56.85 -7.59 43.18
CA GLU A 284 -57.93 -6.99 42.34
C GLU A 284 -57.56 -5.69 41.59
N GLU A 285 -58.23 -5.29 40.51
CA GLU A 285 -58.64 -5.98 39.28
C GLU A 285 -58.74 -4.90 38.16
N SER A 286 -59.23 -5.21 36.96
CA SER A 286 -59.20 -4.33 35.78
C SER A 286 -60.09 -3.07 35.88
N VAL A 287 -59.55 -1.91 35.47
CA VAL A 287 -60.35 -0.85 34.81
C VAL A 287 -59.57 -0.21 33.65
N ARG A 288 -60.21 -0.22 32.49
CA ARG A 288 -59.81 0.39 31.20
C ARG A 288 -60.16 1.89 31.18
N PRO A 289 -59.30 2.78 30.66
CA PRO A 289 -59.74 4.04 30.06
C PRO A 289 -60.13 3.82 28.59
N GLU A 290 -61.29 4.31 28.18
CA GLU A 290 -61.87 4.02 26.87
C GLU A 290 -61.39 4.97 25.77
N VAL A 291 -61.41 4.45 24.53
CA VAL A 291 -61.29 5.20 23.29
C VAL A 291 -62.61 5.91 23.00
N PRO A 292 -62.58 7.16 22.50
CA PRO A 292 -63.53 7.62 21.49
C PRO A 292 -62.87 7.72 20.12
N GLU A 293 -63.53 7.16 19.10
CA GLU A 293 -63.17 7.26 17.68
C GLU A 293 -63.63 8.61 17.08
N GLU A 294 -63.63 8.67 15.73
CA GLU A 294 -64.02 9.76 14.80
C GLU A 294 -62.83 10.61 14.35
N THR A 295 -62.48 10.77 13.07
CA THR A 295 -62.77 10.18 11.74
C THR A 295 -61.78 10.91 10.77
N PRO A 296 -61.41 10.40 9.58
CA PRO A 296 -60.42 11.08 8.74
C PRO A 296 -61.04 12.13 7.81
N GLU A 297 -60.71 13.41 7.99
CA GLU A 297 -61.07 14.49 7.06
C GLU A 297 -59.90 15.01 6.21
N GLU A 298 -60.21 15.20 4.92
CA GLU A 298 -59.55 15.97 3.85
C GLU A 298 -58.05 16.34 3.96
N SER A 299 -57.24 15.70 3.11
CA SER A 299 -56.02 16.29 2.58
C SER A 299 -56.31 17.07 1.29
N VAL A 300 -56.13 18.39 1.32
CA VAL A 300 -56.32 19.27 0.15
C VAL A 300 -55.09 19.24 -0.77
N LYS A 301 -55.39 19.00 -2.05
CA LYS A 301 -54.50 18.96 -3.23
C LYS A 301 -53.67 20.24 -3.45
N PRO A 302 -52.39 20.13 -3.85
CA PRO A 302 -51.76 21.05 -4.79
C PRO A 302 -51.74 20.46 -6.21
N GLU A 303 -51.98 21.30 -7.22
CA GLU A 303 -52.14 20.86 -8.61
C GLU A 303 -50.81 20.75 -9.36
N VAL A 304 -50.66 19.67 -10.13
CA VAL A 304 -49.66 19.52 -11.20
C VAL A 304 -50.41 19.07 -12.45
N PRO A 305 -50.16 19.62 -13.66
CA PRO A 305 -50.97 19.32 -14.85
C PRO A 305 -50.68 17.93 -15.45
N GLU A 306 -51.70 17.33 -16.06
CA GLU A 306 -51.60 16.08 -16.82
C GLU A 306 -51.09 16.32 -18.25
N GLU A 307 -50.16 15.47 -18.72
CA GLU A 307 -50.11 15.05 -20.13
C GLU A 307 -50.10 13.51 -20.20
N LYS A 308 -50.71 12.96 -21.26
CA LYS A 308 -51.04 11.53 -21.38
C LYS A 308 -49.85 10.71 -21.90
N PRO A 309 -49.70 9.44 -21.47
CA PRO A 309 -48.93 8.44 -22.21
C PRO A 309 -49.76 7.82 -23.35
N GLU A 310 -49.15 7.61 -24.51
CA GLU A 310 -49.70 6.79 -25.61
C GLU A 310 -49.21 5.33 -25.52
N GLU A 311 -49.96 4.40 -26.14
CA GLU A 311 -49.74 2.95 -26.04
C GLU A 311 -48.56 2.43 -26.90
N PRO A 312 -47.92 1.31 -26.51
CA PRO A 312 -46.79 0.74 -27.26
C PRO A 312 -47.25 -0.13 -28.45
N VAL A 313 -46.67 0.09 -29.63
CA VAL A 313 -46.82 -0.79 -30.80
C VAL A 313 -45.67 -1.80 -30.87
N LYS A 314 -46.04 -3.07 -31.07
CA LYS A 314 -45.17 -4.24 -31.11
C LYS A 314 -44.54 -4.45 -32.51
N PRO A 315 -43.25 -4.78 -32.64
CA PRO A 315 -42.65 -5.18 -33.93
C PRO A 315 -43.03 -6.62 -34.33
N GLU A 316 -43.18 -6.85 -35.63
CA GLU A 316 -43.37 -8.18 -36.23
C GLU A 316 -42.03 -8.83 -36.64
N ILE A 317 -41.99 -10.16 -36.61
CA ILE A 317 -40.89 -11.00 -37.14
C ILE A 317 -41.43 -11.73 -38.37
N PRO A 318 -40.75 -11.68 -39.53
CA PRO A 318 -41.02 -12.60 -40.63
C PRO A 318 -40.21 -13.90 -40.46
N GLU A 319 -40.88 -15.04 -40.55
CA GLU A 319 -40.26 -16.35 -40.71
C GLU A 319 -39.96 -16.61 -42.19
N GLU A 320 -38.84 -17.26 -42.50
CA GLU A 320 -38.67 -18.02 -43.75
C GLU A 320 -38.24 -19.46 -43.45
N THR A 321 -38.77 -20.40 -44.24
CA THR A 321 -38.40 -21.83 -44.25
C THR A 321 -38.39 -22.34 -45.70
N PRO A 322 -37.68 -23.45 -45.99
CA PRO A 322 -36.85 -23.54 -47.21
C PRO A 322 -37.41 -24.48 -48.29
N GLU A 323 -36.79 -24.47 -49.47
CA GLU A 323 -36.66 -25.67 -50.30
C GLU A 323 -35.38 -25.64 -51.18
N GLU A 324 -35.03 -26.79 -51.74
CA GLU A 324 -33.69 -27.20 -52.20
C GLU A 324 -33.69 -27.48 -53.72
N GLN A 325 -32.63 -27.15 -54.48
CA GLN A 325 -32.01 -27.99 -55.56
C GLN A 325 -31.04 -27.27 -56.53
N GLU A 326 -29.84 -27.85 -56.64
CA GLU A 326 -29.09 -28.26 -57.85
C GLU A 326 -29.01 -27.37 -59.13
N ALA A 327 -27.77 -26.97 -59.45
CA ALA A 327 -27.06 -27.05 -60.75
C ALA A 327 -27.71 -26.62 -62.09
N SER A 328 -27.02 -25.72 -62.84
CA SER A 328 -26.22 -26.05 -64.06
C SER A 328 -25.95 -24.87 -65.01
N ASP A 329 -24.78 -24.94 -65.66
CA ASP A 329 -24.37 -24.49 -67.01
C ASP A 329 -24.58 -23.05 -67.54
N ASN A 330 -23.44 -22.45 -67.93
CA ASN A 330 -23.13 -21.72 -69.19
C ASN A 330 -24.26 -21.01 -69.98
N VAL A 331 -23.98 -19.77 -70.42
CA VAL A 331 -23.51 -19.52 -71.81
C VAL A 331 -23.01 -18.06 -72.00
N ASP A 332 -21.90 -17.97 -72.73
CA ASP A 332 -21.19 -16.79 -73.26
C ASP A 332 -21.96 -16.07 -74.39
N TRP A 333 -21.73 -14.76 -74.63
CA TRP A 333 -21.87 -14.06 -75.94
C TRP A 333 -21.28 -12.63 -75.89
N GLU A 334 -20.02 -12.52 -76.32
CA GLU A 334 -19.43 -11.59 -77.31
C GLU A 334 -19.87 -10.10 -77.47
N ASP A 335 -18.84 -9.24 -77.54
CA ASP A 335 -18.60 -8.09 -78.44
C ASP A 335 -19.57 -6.88 -78.54
N GLU A 336 -19.03 -5.67 -78.30
CA GLU A 336 -18.41 -4.85 -79.39
C GLU A 336 -17.67 -3.61 -78.82
N LEU A 337 -16.46 -3.33 -79.32
CA LEU A 337 -15.76 -2.04 -79.17
C LEU A 337 -16.10 -1.12 -80.35
N PRO A 338 -16.00 0.21 -80.19
CA PRO A 338 -14.90 0.88 -80.91
C PRO A 338 -14.19 2.00 -80.12
N GLU A 339 -13.17 2.57 -80.77
CA GLU A 339 -12.00 3.25 -80.19
C GLU A 339 -12.14 4.75 -79.89
N GLU A 340 -11.28 5.21 -78.97
CA GLU A 340 -10.62 6.53 -78.81
C GLU A 340 -11.28 7.85 -79.30
N VAL A 341 -11.28 8.88 -78.41
CA VAL A 341 -10.56 10.17 -78.63
C VAL A 341 -10.21 10.83 -77.27
N ASP A 342 -8.91 10.91 -76.99
CA ASP A 342 -8.11 12.01 -76.39
C ASP A 342 -8.60 12.83 -75.15
N SER A 343 -7.99 12.50 -73.99
CA SER A 343 -7.40 13.38 -72.94
C SER A 343 -8.21 14.44 -72.15
N PRO A 344 -7.83 14.72 -70.88
CA PRO A 344 -8.80 15.13 -69.86
C PRO A 344 -8.89 16.63 -69.57
N LEU A 345 -10.07 17.05 -69.10
CA LEU A 345 -10.27 18.26 -68.30
C LEU A 345 -10.77 17.87 -66.92
N GLU A 346 -10.17 18.44 -65.89
CA GLU A 346 -10.40 18.11 -64.48
C GLU A 346 -11.83 18.44 -64.04
N LEU A 347 -12.46 17.50 -63.32
CA LEU A 347 -13.58 17.74 -62.42
C LEU A 347 -13.21 17.16 -61.04
N PRO A 348 -13.71 17.74 -59.94
CA PRO A 348 -13.18 17.50 -58.61
C PRO A 348 -13.50 16.09 -58.11
N ASP A 349 -12.52 15.46 -57.44
CA ASP A 349 -12.69 14.14 -56.83
C ASP A 349 -13.62 14.23 -55.60
N GLU A 350 -14.70 13.45 -55.64
CA GLU A 350 -15.75 13.40 -54.63
C GLU A 350 -15.36 12.38 -53.54
N ASN A 351 -14.24 12.64 -52.87
CA ASN A 351 -13.72 11.84 -51.76
C ASN A 351 -13.03 12.70 -50.69
N GLN A 352 -13.80 13.59 -50.06
CA GLN A 352 -13.54 13.95 -48.66
C GLN A 352 -14.29 12.98 -47.75
N ALA A 353 -13.74 11.77 -47.60
CA ALA A 353 -13.92 11.07 -46.35
C ALA A 353 -13.28 11.93 -45.25
N GLU A 354 -14.04 12.27 -44.21
CA GLU A 354 -13.46 12.93 -43.04
C GLU A 354 -12.50 11.94 -42.36
N ASP A 355 -11.19 12.16 -42.56
CA ASP A 355 -10.13 11.57 -41.75
C ASP A 355 -10.30 12.09 -40.32
N THR A 356 -11.19 11.43 -39.57
CA THR A 356 -11.22 11.52 -38.12
C THR A 356 -9.91 10.91 -37.63
N PRO A 357 -9.01 11.68 -37.00
CA PRO A 357 -7.70 11.17 -36.62
C PRO A 357 -7.90 10.08 -35.56
N THR A 358 -7.64 8.82 -35.92
CA THR A 358 -7.54 7.71 -34.99
C THR A 358 -6.34 7.93 -34.08
N TYR A 359 -6.62 8.59 -32.96
CA TYR A 359 -5.64 9.03 -32.00
C TYR A 359 -5.28 7.85 -31.09
N TYR A 360 -4.33 7.02 -31.52
CA TYR A 360 -3.79 5.92 -30.72
C TYR A 360 -3.35 6.43 -29.33
N PHE A 361 -4.04 5.99 -28.27
CA PHE A 361 -3.74 6.36 -26.89
C PHE A 361 -2.55 5.54 -26.38
N ASN A 362 -1.36 6.12 -26.54
CA ASN A 362 -0.11 5.49 -26.14
C ASN A 362 0.24 5.84 -24.67
N PHE A 363 -0.46 5.19 -23.72
CA PHE A 363 -0.22 5.34 -22.28
C PHE A 363 0.41 4.10 -21.67
N GLU A 364 1.74 4.09 -21.59
CA GLU A 364 2.49 3.09 -20.80
C GLU A 364 2.09 3.06 -19.31
N ASP A 365 1.30 4.01 -18.78
CA ASP A 365 0.59 3.92 -17.49
C ASP A 365 -0.65 4.86 -17.47
N VAL A 366 -1.86 4.37 -17.18
CA VAL A 366 -3.07 5.20 -16.92
C VAL A 366 -3.46 5.09 -15.45
N ASN A 367 -3.15 6.08 -14.63
CA ASN A 367 -3.26 5.97 -13.17
C ASN A 367 -4.49 6.70 -12.58
N ASN A 368 -5.16 6.06 -11.62
CA ASN A 368 -6.24 6.61 -10.79
C ASN A 368 -7.37 7.31 -11.60
N VAL A 369 -7.86 6.65 -12.65
CA VAL A 369 -9.01 7.08 -13.46
C VAL A 369 -10.31 6.44 -12.97
N GLU A 370 -11.43 7.14 -13.05
CA GLU A 370 -12.75 6.61 -12.66
C GLU A 370 -13.38 5.80 -13.80
N ILE A 371 -13.93 4.62 -13.49
CA ILE A 371 -14.74 3.83 -14.44
C ILE A 371 -16.14 4.43 -14.53
N ILE A 372 -16.51 4.88 -15.73
CA ILE A 372 -17.85 5.38 -16.06
C ILE A 372 -18.78 4.20 -16.39
N SER A 373 -18.30 3.26 -17.20
CA SER A 373 -19.02 2.02 -17.53
C SER A 373 -18.05 0.93 -17.94
N THR A 374 -18.48 -0.33 -17.81
CA THR A 374 -17.66 -1.49 -18.17
C THR A 374 -18.52 -2.60 -18.78
N THR A 375 -17.87 -3.43 -19.59
CA THR A 375 -18.37 -4.67 -20.18
C THR A 375 -17.19 -5.63 -20.32
N ALA A 376 -17.46 -6.92 -20.53
CA ALA A 376 -16.42 -7.94 -20.78
C ALA A 376 -15.34 -7.52 -21.80
N ASN A 377 -15.69 -6.76 -22.85
CA ASN A 377 -14.79 -6.43 -23.95
C ASN A 377 -14.31 -4.97 -23.96
N LYS A 378 -14.97 -4.07 -23.22
CA LYS A 378 -14.74 -2.62 -23.29
C LYS A 378 -14.98 -1.93 -21.96
N VAL A 379 -14.12 -0.99 -21.62
CA VAL A 379 -14.23 -0.10 -20.45
C VAL A 379 -14.26 1.35 -20.94
N VAL A 380 -15.13 2.17 -20.35
CA VAL A 380 -15.14 3.62 -20.54
C VAL A 380 -14.66 4.27 -19.25
N ILE A 381 -13.56 5.00 -19.34
CA ILE A 381 -12.93 5.70 -18.21
C ILE A 381 -13.04 7.22 -18.34
N GLN A 382 -13.11 7.90 -17.21
CA GLN A 382 -12.98 9.36 -17.13
C GLN A 382 -11.50 9.73 -17.02
N HIS A 383 -10.87 10.08 -18.15
CA HIS A 383 -9.50 10.59 -18.16
C HIS A 383 -9.47 12.11 -18.05
N ALA A 384 -8.69 12.66 -17.11
CA ALA A 384 -8.66 14.11 -16.81
C ALA A 384 -8.32 14.99 -18.03
N THR A 385 -7.41 14.52 -18.90
CA THR A 385 -6.98 15.26 -20.11
C THR A 385 -7.85 15.05 -21.35
N TYR A 386 -8.47 13.87 -21.52
CA TYR A 386 -9.10 13.46 -22.79
C TYR A 386 -10.63 13.33 -22.70
N GLY A 387 -11.21 13.48 -21.51
CA GLY A 387 -12.63 13.22 -21.29
C GLY A 387 -12.90 11.73 -21.16
N GLU A 388 -14.00 11.27 -21.73
CA GLU A 388 -14.33 9.85 -21.78
C GLU A 388 -13.43 9.13 -22.79
N VAL A 389 -12.72 8.09 -22.34
CA VAL A 389 -11.88 7.25 -23.21
C VAL A 389 -12.42 5.83 -23.17
N THR A 390 -12.64 5.24 -24.35
CA THR A 390 -13.05 3.83 -24.49
C THR A 390 -11.81 2.97 -24.77
N LEU A 391 -11.57 1.97 -23.93
CA LEU A 391 -10.49 1.01 -24.05
C LEU A 391 -11.05 -0.39 -24.29
N ASN A 392 -10.31 -1.22 -25.03
CA ASN A 392 -10.62 -2.64 -25.22
C ASN A 392 -9.99 -3.47 -24.10
N VAL A 393 -10.50 -4.67 -23.86
CA VAL A 393 -10.09 -5.56 -22.74
C VAL A 393 -9.45 -6.84 -23.28
N THR A 394 -8.27 -7.22 -22.77
CA THR A 394 -7.64 -8.53 -23.05
C THR A 394 -8.50 -9.70 -22.56
N PRO A 395 -8.41 -10.90 -23.17
CA PRO A 395 -9.17 -12.08 -22.76
C PRO A 395 -9.12 -12.41 -21.26
N ASP A 396 -7.96 -12.22 -20.63
CA ASP A 396 -7.73 -12.58 -19.24
C ASP A 396 -8.46 -11.63 -18.26
N LEU A 397 -8.59 -10.35 -18.62
CA LEU A 397 -9.26 -9.32 -17.82
C LEU A 397 -10.79 -9.27 -18.02
N GLN A 398 -11.35 -10.02 -18.96
CA GLN A 398 -12.79 -9.96 -19.27
C GLN A 398 -13.67 -10.41 -18.09
N LYS A 399 -13.16 -11.31 -17.24
CA LYS A 399 -13.86 -11.76 -16.02
C LYS A 399 -14.08 -10.59 -15.07
N LEU A 400 -13.02 -9.82 -14.78
CA LEU A 400 -13.07 -8.63 -13.93
C LEU A 400 -14.01 -7.57 -14.49
N PHE A 401 -13.83 -7.20 -15.76
CA PHE A 401 -14.60 -6.10 -16.38
C PHE A 401 -16.05 -6.47 -16.73
N SER A 402 -16.46 -7.73 -16.52
CA SER A 402 -17.87 -8.14 -16.53
C SER A 402 -18.61 -7.78 -15.24
N GLU A 403 -17.90 -7.54 -14.13
CA GLU A 403 -18.50 -7.22 -12.81
C GLU A 403 -18.88 -5.73 -12.72
N VAL A 404 -19.91 -5.35 -13.48
CA VAL A 404 -20.36 -3.96 -13.61
C VAL A 404 -20.72 -3.33 -12.26
N ASP A 405 -21.37 -4.08 -11.37
CA ASP A 405 -21.74 -3.57 -10.04
C ASP A 405 -20.52 -3.44 -9.11
N LEU A 406 -19.49 -4.29 -9.25
CA LEU A 406 -18.26 -4.18 -8.47
C LEU A 406 -17.45 -2.94 -8.86
N LEU A 407 -17.31 -2.70 -10.16
CA LEU A 407 -16.47 -1.65 -10.73
C LEU A 407 -17.18 -0.30 -10.89
N LYS A 408 -18.45 -0.21 -10.51
CA LYS A 408 -19.24 1.03 -10.58
C LYS A 408 -18.61 2.16 -9.78
N ASN A 409 -18.22 3.24 -10.47
CA ASN A 409 -17.51 4.39 -9.92
C ASN A 409 -16.18 4.01 -9.22
N ALA A 410 -15.61 2.84 -9.53
CA ALA A 410 -14.30 2.45 -9.02
C ALA A 410 -13.22 3.31 -9.69
N ASN A 411 -12.16 3.63 -8.95
CA ASN A 411 -10.94 4.17 -9.56
C ASN A 411 -9.99 3.02 -9.88
N VAL A 412 -9.32 3.09 -11.02
CA VAL A 412 -8.36 2.08 -11.47
C VAL A 412 -7.06 2.70 -11.95
N SER A 413 -5.98 1.95 -11.79
CA SER A 413 -4.70 2.20 -12.45
C SER A 413 -4.41 1.04 -13.40
N LEU A 414 -4.21 1.34 -14.69
CA LEU A 414 -4.20 0.39 -15.81
C LEU A 414 -2.89 0.47 -16.60
N TYR A 415 -2.39 -0.67 -17.06
CA TYR A 415 -1.39 -0.72 -18.14
C TYR A 415 -2.13 -0.81 -19.49
N VAL A 416 -1.83 0.07 -20.44
CA VAL A 416 -2.56 0.17 -21.73
C VAL A 416 -1.57 0.20 -22.90
N GLU A 417 -1.72 -0.72 -23.85
CA GLU A 417 -0.99 -0.73 -25.11
C GLU A 417 -2.00 -0.67 -26.28
N GLU A 418 -1.83 0.29 -27.19
CA GLU A 418 -2.64 0.43 -28.41
C GLU A 418 -4.17 0.39 -28.17
N ASP A 419 -4.65 1.18 -27.20
CA ASP A 419 -6.05 1.25 -26.75
C ASP A 419 -6.59 -0.05 -26.12
N VAL A 420 -5.73 -1.01 -25.77
CA VAL A 420 -6.08 -2.27 -25.10
C VAL A 420 -5.50 -2.29 -23.68
N ILE A 421 -6.36 -2.54 -22.68
CA ILE A 421 -5.96 -2.76 -21.29
C ILE A 421 -5.23 -4.10 -21.21
N GLN A 422 -3.97 -4.07 -20.79
CA GLN A 422 -3.08 -5.22 -20.70
C GLN A 422 -3.00 -5.80 -19.28
N SER A 423 -3.06 -4.94 -18.25
CA SER A 423 -3.14 -5.35 -16.83
C SER A 423 -3.86 -4.28 -15.99
N VAL A 424 -4.33 -4.69 -14.82
CA VAL A 424 -4.90 -3.79 -13.80
C VAL A 424 -3.97 -3.76 -12.59
N ASN A 425 -3.32 -2.62 -12.38
CA ASN A 425 -2.30 -2.44 -11.35
C ASN A 425 -2.93 -2.08 -9.99
N GLU A 426 -4.03 -1.34 -9.98
CA GLU A 426 -4.74 -0.91 -8.77
C GLU A 426 -6.25 -0.85 -9.04
N VAL A 427 -7.07 -1.25 -8.06
CA VAL A 427 -8.53 -1.04 -8.06
C VAL A 427 -8.99 -0.50 -6.71
N VAL A 428 -9.58 0.69 -6.72
CA VAL A 428 -10.24 1.31 -5.57
C VAL A 428 -11.76 1.18 -5.73
N ILE A 429 -12.33 0.17 -5.08
CA ILE A 429 -13.76 -0.17 -5.14
C ILE A 429 -14.54 0.80 -4.26
N LYS A 430 -15.47 1.57 -4.84
CA LYS A 430 -16.25 2.60 -4.13
C LYS A 430 -17.75 2.34 -4.07
N ASN A 431 -18.24 1.24 -4.66
CA ASN A 431 -19.67 0.94 -4.62
C ASN A 431 -20.09 0.57 -3.19
N ASN A 432 -20.94 1.41 -2.60
CA ASN A 432 -21.54 1.12 -1.31
C ASN A 432 -22.68 0.11 -1.48
N GLY A 433 -22.36 -1.18 -1.30
CA GLY A 433 -23.35 -2.22 -1.08
C GLY A 433 -24.30 -1.88 0.06
N THR A 434 -25.39 -2.64 0.21
CA THR A 434 -26.38 -2.46 1.28
C THR A 434 -26.26 -3.58 2.32
N HIS A 435 -26.81 -3.38 3.51
CA HIS A 435 -26.88 -4.43 4.53
C HIS A 435 -27.58 -5.73 4.03
N THR A 436 -28.52 -5.62 3.09
CA THR A 436 -29.22 -6.78 2.49
C THR A 436 -28.55 -7.30 1.22
N THR A 437 -27.68 -6.52 0.60
CA THR A 437 -26.93 -6.84 -0.62
C THR A 437 -25.52 -6.23 -0.53
N PRO A 438 -24.62 -6.79 0.30
CA PRO A 438 -23.23 -6.33 0.36
C PRO A 438 -22.57 -6.48 -1.01
N ILE A 439 -21.58 -5.66 -1.32
CA ILE A 439 -20.81 -5.86 -2.56
C ILE A 439 -19.88 -7.07 -2.38
N ASN A 440 -19.92 -8.04 -3.29
CA ASN A 440 -18.99 -9.16 -3.29
C ASN A 440 -17.68 -8.73 -3.96
N VAL A 441 -16.62 -8.62 -3.17
CA VAL A 441 -15.24 -8.44 -3.63
C VAL A 441 -14.58 -9.81 -3.63
N ASP A 442 -14.59 -10.49 -4.78
CA ASP A 442 -14.01 -11.82 -4.95
C ASP A 442 -12.58 -11.71 -5.50
N GLY A 443 -11.60 -12.13 -4.71
CA GLY A 443 -10.17 -12.09 -5.07
C GLY A 443 -9.88 -12.78 -6.40
N SER A 444 -10.57 -13.88 -6.71
CA SER A 444 -10.40 -14.63 -7.97
C SER A 444 -10.77 -13.86 -9.24
N LEU A 445 -11.33 -12.66 -9.13
CA LEU A 445 -11.57 -11.75 -10.25
C LEU A 445 -10.31 -10.99 -10.68
N PHE A 446 -9.32 -10.87 -9.80
CA PHE A 446 -8.15 -10.02 -10.00
C PHE A 446 -6.90 -10.83 -10.36
N GLU A 447 -5.93 -10.18 -11.00
CA GLU A 447 -4.63 -10.79 -11.31
C GLU A 447 -3.73 -10.76 -10.07
N GLU A 448 -2.76 -11.68 -10.02
CA GLU A 448 -1.68 -11.63 -9.02
C GLU A 448 -1.04 -10.24 -9.03
N LEU A 449 -0.82 -9.64 -7.85
CA LEU A 449 -0.33 -8.27 -7.65
C LEU A 449 -1.25 -7.07 -7.97
N THR A 450 -2.54 -7.23 -8.28
CA THR A 450 -3.43 -6.05 -8.28
C THR A 450 -3.53 -5.47 -6.86
N ASP A 451 -3.18 -4.19 -6.66
CA ASP A 451 -3.38 -3.49 -5.38
C ASP A 451 -4.88 -3.17 -5.21
N ILE A 452 -5.55 -3.88 -4.31
CA ILE A 452 -7.02 -3.82 -4.15
C ILE A 452 -7.36 -3.03 -2.89
N THR A 453 -8.01 -1.89 -3.09
CA THR A 453 -8.52 -1.04 -2.00
C THR A 453 -10.05 -1.09 -1.94
N VAL A 454 -10.60 -1.60 -0.84
CA VAL A 454 -12.06 -1.64 -0.64
C VAL A 454 -12.52 -0.41 0.17
N GLN A 455 -13.33 0.46 -0.45
CA GLN A 455 -13.94 1.67 0.14
C GLN A 455 -15.47 1.59 0.11
N ALA A 456 -16.03 0.44 0.50
CA ALA A 456 -17.47 0.17 0.52
C ALA A 456 -17.99 0.02 1.96
N THR A 457 -19.18 0.54 2.27
CA THR A 457 -19.79 0.43 3.62
C THR A 457 -20.26 -0.99 3.96
N TYR A 458 -20.71 -1.78 2.99
CA TYR A 458 -21.12 -3.17 3.20
C TYR A 458 -20.52 -4.03 2.09
N ALA A 459 -19.58 -4.91 2.44
CA ALA A 459 -18.95 -5.80 1.48
C ALA A 459 -18.72 -7.20 2.08
N ASN A 460 -18.87 -8.22 1.24
CA ASN A 460 -18.24 -9.51 1.50
C ASN A 460 -16.92 -9.49 0.74
N VAL A 461 -15.82 -9.60 1.45
CA VAL A 461 -14.55 -9.98 0.84
C VAL A 461 -14.57 -11.51 0.79
N VAL A 462 -14.15 -12.12 -0.33
CA VAL A 462 -14.07 -13.59 -0.50
C VAL A 462 -12.86 -13.97 -1.38
N ASN A 463 -12.31 -15.18 -1.21
CA ASN A 463 -11.34 -15.80 -2.13
C ASN A 463 -10.01 -15.02 -2.34
N PHE A 464 -9.41 -14.49 -1.27
CA PHE A 464 -8.06 -13.90 -1.35
C PHE A 464 -7.02 -14.89 -0.84
N ASP A 465 -5.92 -15.04 -1.59
CA ASP A 465 -4.81 -15.91 -1.19
C ASP A 465 -3.48 -15.15 -1.20
N ASN A 466 -2.39 -15.87 -1.01
CA ASN A 466 -1.04 -15.32 -0.87
C ASN A 466 -0.40 -14.82 -2.18
N HIS A 467 -1.13 -14.80 -3.30
CA HIS A 467 -0.62 -14.28 -4.58
C HIS A 467 -0.92 -12.77 -4.80
N TYR A 468 -1.71 -12.12 -3.96
CA TYR A 468 -2.02 -10.69 -4.07
C TYR A 468 -0.96 -9.80 -3.40
N GLY A 469 -0.64 -8.66 -4.04
CA GLY A 469 0.49 -7.80 -3.63
C GLY A 469 0.27 -7.07 -2.31
N SER A 470 -0.95 -6.54 -2.10
CA SER A 470 -1.52 -6.20 -0.80
C SER A 470 -3.03 -5.95 -0.97
N VAL A 471 -3.86 -6.42 -0.04
CA VAL A 471 -5.27 -6.02 0.04
C VAL A 471 -5.40 -5.01 1.16
N LYS A 472 -5.90 -3.81 0.86
CA LYS A 472 -6.13 -2.79 1.87
C LYS A 472 -7.60 -2.45 1.98
N ILE A 473 -8.23 -2.91 3.05
CA ILE A 473 -9.57 -2.42 3.38
C ILE A 473 -9.42 -1.02 3.99
N VAL A 474 -9.97 -0.01 3.31
CA VAL A 474 -10.05 1.38 3.79
C VAL A 474 -11.51 1.72 3.99
N ALA A 475 -12.01 1.24 5.12
CA ALA A 475 -13.42 1.26 5.46
C ALA A 475 -13.92 2.70 5.73
N PRO A 476 -15.06 3.10 5.12
CA PRO A 476 -15.79 4.27 5.61
C PRO A 476 -16.30 4.02 7.04
N ALA A 477 -16.67 5.09 7.73
CA ALA A 477 -17.19 4.98 9.10
C ALA A 477 -18.50 4.17 9.15
N ASN A 478 -18.57 3.23 10.10
CA ASN A 478 -19.66 2.26 10.30
C ASN A 478 -19.75 1.14 9.25
N ALA A 479 -18.65 0.82 8.59
CA ALA A 479 -18.64 -0.28 7.62
C ALA A 479 -18.76 -1.67 8.29
N VAL A 480 -19.32 -2.61 7.54
CA VAL A 480 -19.52 -4.01 7.93
C VAL A 480 -18.95 -4.94 6.86
N TYR A 481 -18.06 -5.84 7.27
CA TYR A 481 -17.41 -6.81 6.38
C TYR A 481 -17.64 -8.26 6.80
N THR A 482 -17.91 -9.12 5.81
CA THR A 482 -17.77 -10.58 5.89
C THR A 482 -16.50 -10.99 5.16
N VAL A 483 -15.81 -12.01 5.66
CA VAL A 483 -14.42 -12.33 5.28
C VAL A 483 -14.25 -13.88 5.23
N GLU A 484 -14.30 -14.48 4.02
CA GLU A 484 -14.03 -15.92 3.67
C GLU A 484 -12.74 -16.17 2.81
N ASN A 485 -11.73 -16.93 3.30
CA ASN A 485 -10.40 -17.24 2.69
C ASN A 485 -9.40 -16.04 2.49
N TYR A 486 -8.27 -15.92 3.24
CA TYR A 486 -7.36 -14.74 3.25
C TYR A 486 -5.86 -14.94 3.48
N THR A 487 -5.12 -13.99 2.89
CA THR A 487 -4.00 -13.28 3.54
C THR A 487 -4.05 -11.77 3.25
N PHE A 488 -4.12 -10.90 4.27
CA PHE A 488 -3.83 -9.46 4.12
C PHE A 488 -3.31 -8.85 5.43
N ASP A 489 -2.45 -7.83 5.32
CA ASP A 489 -1.72 -7.29 6.47
C ASP A 489 -2.57 -6.35 7.36
N GLU A 490 -3.51 -5.57 6.80
CA GLU A 490 -4.19 -4.50 7.55
C GLU A 490 -5.63 -4.19 7.10
N ILE A 491 -6.58 -4.18 8.06
CA ILE A 491 -7.93 -3.60 7.93
C ILE A 491 -7.93 -2.23 8.62
N SER A 492 -8.19 -1.17 7.85
CA SER A 492 -8.21 0.21 8.36
C SER A 492 -9.60 0.86 8.24
N SER A 493 -10.01 1.70 9.19
CA SER A 493 -11.23 2.50 9.11
C SER A 493 -11.05 3.91 9.69
N SER A 494 -11.77 4.86 9.11
CA SER A 494 -11.90 6.23 9.66
C SER A 494 -12.92 6.36 10.79
N GLY A 495 -13.66 5.29 11.13
CA GLY A 495 -14.68 5.31 12.19
C GLY A 495 -14.94 3.93 12.80
N LEU A 496 -16.17 3.67 13.22
CA LEU A 496 -16.57 2.35 13.72
C LEU A 496 -16.42 1.30 12.61
N LEU A 497 -15.85 0.15 12.96
CA LEU A 497 -15.60 -0.96 12.05
C LEU A 497 -16.16 -2.26 12.64
N ASN A 498 -16.98 -2.99 11.87
CA ASN A 498 -17.46 -4.33 12.25
C ASN A 498 -16.98 -5.36 11.22
N ILE A 499 -16.32 -6.42 11.68
CA ILE A 499 -15.76 -7.48 10.85
C ILE A 499 -16.31 -8.82 11.34
N THR A 500 -16.66 -9.72 10.43
CA THR A 500 -16.96 -11.12 10.73
C THR A 500 -16.07 -12.02 9.88
N PHE A 501 -15.17 -12.76 10.53
CA PHE A 501 -14.40 -13.83 9.91
C PHE A 501 -15.25 -15.10 9.89
N THR A 502 -15.50 -15.62 8.69
CA THR A 502 -16.29 -16.84 8.45
C THR A 502 -15.45 -18.03 8.00
N GLU A 503 -14.17 -17.81 7.70
CA GLU A 503 -13.16 -18.85 7.50
C GLU A 503 -11.85 -18.54 8.25
N SER A 504 -11.00 -19.55 8.40
CA SER A 504 -9.74 -19.46 9.15
C SER A 504 -8.68 -18.61 8.45
N VAL A 505 -7.84 -17.95 9.24
CA VAL A 505 -6.69 -17.15 8.76
C VAL A 505 -5.45 -17.56 9.53
N ASP A 506 -4.37 -17.87 8.82
CA ASP A 506 -3.09 -18.40 9.34
C ASP A 506 -1.96 -17.35 9.36
N THR A 507 -2.34 -16.06 9.37
CA THR A 507 -1.44 -14.90 9.32
C THR A 507 -1.84 -13.82 10.35
N GLU A 508 -0.93 -12.88 10.62
CA GLU A 508 -1.20 -11.72 11.46
C GLU A 508 -2.06 -10.68 10.71
N ILE A 509 -3.14 -10.23 11.34
CA ILE A 509 -4.03 -9.19 10.81
C ILE A 509 -3.99 -7.94 11.70
N ILE A 510 -3.52 -6.83 11.15
CA ILE A 510 -3.52 -5.53 11.82
C ILE A 510 -4.93 -4.90 11.73
N ILE A 511 -5.46 -4.41 12.86
CA ILE A 511 -6.76 -3.73 12.93
C ILE A 511 -6.57 -2.25 13.32
N ASP A 512 -6.72 -1.34 12.36
CA ASP A 512 -6.55 0.11 12.52
C ASP A 512 -7.86 0.89 12.35
N ALA A 513 -8.70 0.87 13.38
CA ALA A 513 -9.92 1.69 13.43
C ALA A 513 -10.10 2.28 14.82
N PRO A 514 -10.59 3.53 14.98
CA PRO A 514 -10.80 4.17 16.29
C PRO A 514 -11.56 3.31 17.30
N THR A 515 -12.51 2.50 16.81
CA THR A 515 -13.17 1.42 17.53
C THR A 515 -13.51 0.29 16.56
N ALA A 516 -13.13 -0.94 16.86
CA ALA A 516 -13.45 -2.12 16.04
C ALA A 516 -14.19 -3.20 16.84
N THR A 517 -15.12 -3.90 16.18
CA THR A 517 -15.67 -5.18 16.63
C THR A 517 -15.29 -6.28 15.64
N VAL A 518 -14.54 -7.28 16.10
CA VAL A 518 -14.19 -8.48 15.34
C VAL A 518 -15.03 -9.65 15.87
N THR A 519 -15.79 -10.29 14.99
CA THR A 519 -16.50 -11.53 15.27
C THR A 519 -15.82 -12.69 14.55
N VAL A 520 -15.58 -13.79 15.24
CA VAL A 520 -14.97 -15.01 14.69
C VAL A 520 -16.01 -16.12 14.73
N ALA A 521 -16.44 -16.60 13.56
CA ALA A 521 -17.58 -17.51 13.43
C ALA A 521 -17.28 -18.93 13.92
N SER A 522 -18.33 -19.72 14.18
CA SER A 522 -18.20 -21.07 14.74
C SER A 522 -17.31 -21.97 13.89
N GLY A 523 -16.24 -22.51 14.48
CA GLY A 523 -15.30 -23.41 13.81
C GLY A 523 -14.17 -22.71 13.04
N VAL A 524 -14.12 -21.38 13.08
CA VAL A 524 -13.04 -20.56 12.49
C VAL A 524 -11.86 -20.47 13.46
N THR A 525 -10.65 -20.53 12.91
CA THR A 525 -9.40 -20.29 13.63
C THR A 525 -8.71 -19.05 13.08
N ILE A 526 -8.39 -18.08 13.93
CA ILE A 526 -7.49 -16.96 13.57
C ILE A 526 -6.16 -17.19 14.27
N ASP A 527 -5.06 -17.07 13.53
CA ASP A 527 -3.71 -17.06 14.08
C ASP A 527 -3.49 -15.81 14.96
N THR A 528 -3.22 -14.64 14.38
CA THR A 528 -2.88 -13.44 15.16
C THR A 528 -3.74 -12.23 14.82
N LEU A 529 -4.32 -11.56 15.83
CA LEU A 529 -4.98 -10.24 15.69
C LEU A 529 -4.15 -9.14 16.36
N ALA A 530 -3.79 -8.09 15.61
CA ALA A 530 -2.94 -7.00 16.08
C ALA A 530 -3.66 -5.63 16.09
N PRO A 531 -4.35 -5.24 17.19
CA PRO A 531 -5.02 -3.94 17.27
C PRO A 531 -4.07 -2.75 17.40
N LYS A 532 -4.33 -1.68 16.62
CA LYS A 532 -3.75 -0.34 16.84
C LYS A 532 -4.55 0.55 17.80
N ASN A 533 -5.78 0.16 18.12
CA ASN A 533 -6.79 0.93 18.85
C ASN A 533 -7.71 -0.01 19.66
N ASN A 534 -8.68 0.53 20.41
CA ASN A 534 -9.60 -0.27 21.21
C ASN A 534 -10.39 -1.28 20.35
N LEU A 535 -10.31 -2.56 20.74
CA LEU A 535 -10.89 -3.69 20.01
C LEU A 535 -11.86 -4.48 20.89
N SER A 536 -12.98 -4.90 20.30
CA SER A 536 -13.92 -5.86 20.89
C SER A 536 -13.90 -7.15 20.07
N ILE A 537 -13.61 -8.29 20.69
CA ILE A 537 -13.50 -9.60 20.06
C ILE A 537 -14.64 -10.50 20.54
N ILE A 538 -15.37 -11.09 19.59
CA ILE A 538 -16.50 -12.00 19.82
C ILE A 538 -16.20 -13.34 19.15
N VAL A 539 -15.62 -14.27 19.91
CA VAL A 539 -15.29 -15.62 19.45
C VAL A 539 -16.48 -16.55 19.69
N GLN A 540 -17.08 -17.08 18.62
CA GLN A 540 -18.23 -17.98 18.70
C GLN A 540 -17.84 -19.37 19.25
N PRO A 541 -18.80 -20.20 19.70
CA PRO A 541 -18.50 -21.57 20.14
C PRO A 541 -17.72 -22.36 19.10
N SER A 542 -16.75 -23.16 19.53
CA SER A 542 -15.81 -23.92 18.67
C SER A 542 -14.87 -23.11 17.78
N ALA A 543 -14.94 -21.77 17.80
CA ALA A 543 -13.95 -20.91 17.19
C ALA A 543 -12.75 -20.69 18.12
N ILE A 544 -11.59 -20.34 17.54
CA ILE A 544 -10.32 -20.14 18.26
C ILE A 544 -9.67 -18.87 17.71
N VAL A 545 -9.14 -18.03 18.59
CA VAL A 545 -8.11 -17.04 18.26
C VAL A 545 -6.86 -17.48 18.99
N HIS A 546 -5.79 -17.81 18.27
CA HIS A 546 -4.55 -18.27 18.89
C HIS A 546 -3.89 -17.09 19.62
N ASP A 547 -3.66 -15.96 18.95
CA ASP A 547 -2.92 -14.84 19.50
C ASP A 547 -3.62 -13.49 19.28
N VAL A 548 -3.53 -12.62 20.29
CA VAL A 548 -3.84 -11.19 20.17
C VAL A 548 -2.63 -10.38 20.60
N TYR A 549 -1.99 -9.71 19.65
CA TYR A 549 -0.72 -9.02 19.85
C TYR A 549 -0.92 -7.50 20.01
N VAL A 550 -0.78 -7.00 21.24
CA VAL A 550 -1.01 -5.61 21.62
C VAL A 550 0.33 -4.88 21.77
N ALA A 551 0.92 -4.51 20.63
CA ALA A 551 2.16 -3.73 20.55
C ALA A 551 1.96 -2.21 20.68
N THR A 552 0.72 -1.72 20.52
CA THR A 552 0.38 -0.29 20.61
C THR A 552 -0.37 0.03 21.91
N HIS A 553 -0.48 1.31 22.27
CA HIS A 553 -1.27 1.70 23.44
C HIS A 553 -2.76 1.80 23.12
N ILE A 554 -3.49 0.75 23.50
CA ILE A 554 -4.95 0.73 23.58
C ILE A 554 -5.40 1.03 25.01
N SER A 555 -6.60 1.55 25.20
CA SER A 555 -7.18 1.74 26.55
C SER A 555 -7.96 0.51 27.03
N SER A 556 -8.58 -0.23 26.10
CA SER A 556 -9.41 -1.39 26.43
C SER A 556 -9.42 -2.47 25.35
N LEU A 557 -9.39 -3.73 25.78
CA LEU A 557 -9.64 -4.92 24.98
C LEU A 557 -10.87 -5.64 25.54
N ASN A 558 -11.97 -5.72 24.79
CA ASN A 558 -13.17 -6.44 25.22
C ASN A 558 -13.19 -7.85 24.61
N VAL A 559 -13.31 -8.89 25.43
CA VAL A 559 -13.20 -10.30 25.03
C VAL A 559 -14.45 -11.08 25.41
N SER A 560 -15.06 -11.70 24.40
CA SER A 560 -16.12 -12.71 24.55
C SER A 560 -15.72 -13.98 23.80
N GLY A 561 -15.91 -15.14 24.42
CA GLY A 561 -15.44 -16.43 23.89
C GLY A 561 -13.99 -16.77 24.27
N LYS A 562 -13.34 -17.69 23.52
CA LYS A 562 -12.01 -18.22 23.85
C LYS A 562 -10.90 -17.55 23.03
N ILE A 563 -9.85 -17.09 23.69
CA ILE A 563 -8.58 -16.69 23.09
C ILE A 563 -7.47 -17.52 23.76
N GLU A 564 -6.49 -18.03 23.02
CA GLU A 564 -5.44 -18.86 23.62
C GLU A 564 -4.35 -18.00 24.25
N ASN A 565 -3.86 -16.99 23.53
CA ASN A 565 -2.79 -16.10 23.95
C ASN A 565 -3.20 -14.64 23.76
N VAL A 566 -2.88 -13.79 24.73
CA VAL A 566 -2.88 -12.34 24.57
C VAL A 566 -1.49 -11.85 24.97
N THR A 567 -0.81 -11.14 24.09
CA THR A 567 0.57 -10.67 24.29
C THR A 567 0.60 -9.16 24.34
N ALA A 568 0.92 -8.60 25.50
CA ALA A 568 0.88 -7.16 25.76
C ALA A 568 2.28 -6.54 25.89
N GLU A 569 2.74 -5.88 24.82
CA GLU A 569 4.04 -5.18 24.75
C GLU A 569 3.86 -3.66 24.71
N THR A 570 2.86 -3.17 25.47
CA THR A 570 2.44 -1.78 25.44
C THR A 570 2.97 -0.97 26.63
N PRO A 571 3.50 0.25 26.43
CA PRO A 571 4.11 1.03 27.52
C PRO A 571 3.09 1.59 28.54
N GLY A 572 1.80 1.67 28.16
CA GLY A 572 0.73 2.25 29.00
C GLY A 572 -0.30 1.22 29.44
N ALA A 573 -0.93 1.48 30.59
CA ALA A 573 -1.87 0.55 31.20
C ALA A 573 -3.21 0.45 30.44
N PHE A 574 -3.74 -0.77 30.28
CA PHE A 574 -5.02 -1.03 29.61
C PHE A 574 -5.92 -1.99 30.39
N THR A 575 -7.21 -2.03 30.03
CA THR A 575 -8.21 -2.88 30.70
C THR A 575 -8.76 -3.96 29.78
N ILE A 576 -8.73 -5.21 30.24
CA ILE A 576 -9.42 -6.36 29.63
C ILE A 576 -10.82 -6.45 30.23
N THR A 577 -11.86 -6.39 29.40
CA THR A 577 -13.28 -6.43 29.78
C THR A 577 -14.02 -7.55 29.04
N GLY A 578 -15.27 -7.85 29.42
CA GLY A 578 -16.12 -8.79 28.70
C GLY A 578 -16.49 -10.03 29.51
N THR A 579 -16.67 -11.18 28.84
CA THR A 579 -17.14 -12.45 29.43
C THR A 579 -16.41 -13.69 28.88
N GLY A 580 -15.22 -13.51 28.31
CA GLY A 580 -14.43 -14.58 27.68
C GLY A 580 -13.44 -15.29 28.59
N ILE A 581 -12.65 -16.17 27.97
CA ILE A 581 -11.54 -16.90 28.56
C ILE A 581 -10.28 -16.59 27.73
N ILE A 582 -9.20 -16.22 28.40
CA ILE A 582 -7.85 -16.13 27.86
C ILE A 582 -7.05 -17.27 28.50
N ASP A 583 -6.47 -18.18 27.72
CA ASP A 583 -5.67 -19.26 28.30
C ASP A 583 -4.36 -18.71 28.88
N THR A 584 -3.61 -17.91 28.13
CA THR A 584 -2.36 -17.28 28.58
C THR A 584 -2.34 -15.79 28.28
N LEU A 585 -2.09 -14.98 29.32
CA LEU A 585 -1.75 -13.57 29.16
C LEU A 585 -0.23 -13.41 29.31
N TYR A 586 0.44 -13.05 28.23
CA TYR A 586 1.85 -12.65 28.18
C TYR A 586 1.97 -11.13 28.26
N GLY A 587 3.09 -10.60 28.76
CA GLY A 587 3.43 -9.21 28.49
C GLY A 587 4.64 -8.65 29.22
N ALA A 588 5.11 -7.52 28.67
CA ALA A 588 6.04 -6.57 29.28
C ALA A 588 5.32 -5.27 29.71
N ALA A 589 3.98 -5.19 29.55
CA ALA A 589 3.19 -4.00 29.84
C ALA A 589 3.24 -3.59 31.32
N THR A 590 3.26 -2.27 31.56
CA THR A 590 3.46 -1.69 32.91
C THR A 590 2.33 -1.98 33.89
N THR A 591 1.09 -2.16 33.43
CA THR A 591 -0.07 -2.62 34.23
C THR A 591 -1.18 -3.11 33.31
N VAL A 592 -1.79 -4.25 33.61
CA VAL A 592 -2.99 -4.75 32.92
C VAL A 592 -4.10 -4.98 33.92
N TYR A 593 -5.22 -4.29 33.76
CA TYR A 593 -6.42 -4.50 34.57
C TYR A 593 -7.31 -5.56 33.91
N VAL A 594 -7.91 -6.46 34.68
CA VAL A 594 -8.90 -7.44 34.19
C VAL A 594 -10.21 -7.20 34.93
N GLN A 595 -11.33 -7.12 34.22
CA GLN A 595 -12.62 -6.84 34.84
C GLN A 595 -13.08 -8.01 35.73
N LEU A 596 -13.18 -7.75 37.04
CA LEU A 596 -13.70 -8.69 38.04
C LEU A 596 -15.05 -9.30 37.62
N ASN A 597 -15.16 -10.63 37.69
CA ASN A 597 -16.30 -11.44 37.24
C ASN A 597 -16.68 -11.32 35.76
N GLY A 598 -15.81 -10.71 34.93
CA GLY A 598 -15.96 -10.63 33.48
C GLY A 598 -15.14 -11.70 32.77
N VAL A 599 -13.87 -11.41 32.51
CA VAL A 599 -12.96 -12.30 31.77
C VAL A 599 -12.17 -13.20 32.72
N THR A 600 -12.03 -14.47 32.35
CA THR A 600 -11.16 -15.42 33.04
C THR A 600 -9.79 -15.48 32.34
N VAL A 601 -8.70 -15.35 33.09
CA VAL A 601 -7.33 -15.58 32.60
C VAL A 601 -6.78 -16.82 33.30
N ASN A 602 -6.48 -17.89 32.56
CA ASN A 602 -6.08 -19.18 33.16
C ASN A 602 -4.61 -19.17 33.63
N TYR A 603 -3.72 -18.61 32.81
CA TYR A 603 -2.30 -18.46 33.09
C TYR A 603 -1.84 -17.03 32.81
N LEU A 604 -0.96 -16.52 33.68
CA LEU A 604 -0.25 -15.27 33.49
C LEU A 604 1.24 -15.57 33.37
N ALA A 605 1.83 -15.16 32.26
CA ALA A 605 3.26 -15.24 31.99
C ALA A 605 3.83 -13.82 31.94
N VAL A 606 4.79 -13.51 32.80
CA VAL A 606 5.45 -12.21 32.86
C VAL A 606 6.92 -12.33 32.48
N ASP A 607 7.38 -11.34 31.71
CA ASP A 607 8.78 -11.17 31.36
C ASP A 607 9.62 -10.77 32.59
N GLU A 608 10.93 -11.03 32.56
CA GLU A 608 11.86 -10.66 33.64
C GLU A 608 11.97 -9.14 33.86
N THR A 609 11.54 -8.34 32.89
CA THR A 609 11.48 -6.87 32.95
C THR A 609 10.22 -6.30 33.61
N VAL A 610 9.20 -7.12 33.90
CA VAL A 610 7.95 -6.64 34.52
C VAL A 610 8.14 -6.42 36.03
N GLU A 611 8.18 -5.15 36.44
CA GLU A 611 8.36 -4.80 37.86
C GLU A 611 7.18 -5.16 38.76
N ASN A 612 5.93 -5.04 38.28
CA ASN A 612 4.71 -5.29 39.07
C ASN A 612 3.54 -5.74 38.20
N VAL A 613 2.74 -6.69 38.70
CA VAL A 613 1.41 -7.02 38.17
C VAL A 613 0.36 -6.68 39.21
N THR A 614 -0.70 -5.98 38.81
CA THR A 614 -1.86 -5.71 39.67
C THR A 614 -3.13 -6.25 39.01
N VAL A 615 -3.62 -7.40 39.48
CA VAL A 615 -4.95 -7.92 39.15
C VAL A 615 -5.93 -7.42 40.22
N GLN A 616 -7.08 -6.86 39.82
CA GLN A 616 -8.13 -6.32 40.71
C GLN A 616 -9.49 -6.96 40.46
#